data_AF-A0A1B7WXR0-F1
#
_entry.id   AF-A0A1B7WXR0-F1
#
_cell.length_a   1.000
_cell.length_b   1.000
_cell.length_c   1.000
_cell.angle_alpha   90.00
_cell.angle_beta   90.00
_cell.angle_gamma   90.00
#
_symmetry.space_group_name_H-M   'P 1'
#
loop_
_entity.id
_entity.type
_entity.pdbx_description
1 polymer ?
#
loop_
_entity_poly.entity_id
_entity_poly.type
_entity_poly.pdbx_seq_one_letter_code
_entity_poly.pdbx_strand_id
1 'polypeptide(L)'
;MVNLSTNSSADLQLLDLQLTPMKIAETALEPITNSSQIGQSFSMTAALSNLENKTSKDLVIYPGEASEMLIQLENRSQQKYIYFEIQIETNFPNHWYVFRIENNQIAPQEKIEAGLCCQIPEDFFESQKSFQSDRYINLDYFGRIHIRYTFQDHPGLTAENLTNLPAELYVKSADFHLYLRPRSLYLNFLPDLYREVDFIGRLLNIFEQTFEPVVDALDVLHAYLDPRTAPEAMLPFLAYWVGWRFIPNITLERQRYLIHQAMEIYRWRGTKKGLRFFLHLYTGLPLDEEYIDIQDIFEQGFKIDDKTKLGINSIIGGSKPYHFIVRLRHPETDQIDEQLVRQIIEQEKPAFCTYELNIDIINLEPTNLNT
;
A
#
# COMPACT_ATOMS: atom_id res chain seq x y z
N MET A 1 39.74 -14.22 -48.01
CA MET A 1 39.01 -15.49 -47.87
C MET A 1 39.86 -16.39 -47.00
N VAL A 2 39.66 -16.34 -45.68
CA VAL A 2 40.48 -17.08 -44.73
C VAL A 2 39.75 -18.37 -44.40
N ASN A 3 40.43 -19.48 -44.69
CA ASN A 3 39.94 -20.84 -44.63
C ASN A 3 39.49 -21.22 -43.21
N LEU A 4 38.29 -21.78 -43.11
CA LEU A 4 37.86 -22.62 -42.01
C LEU A 4 38.71 -23.90 -42.01
N SER A 5 39.79 -23.92 -41.24
CA SER A 5 40.50 -25.17 -40.94
C SER A 5 39.77 -25.91 -39.83
N THR A 6 39.16 -27.03 -40.21
CA THR A 6 38.73 -28.10 -39.33
C THR A 6 39.93 -28.64 -38.55
N ASN A 7 40.09 -28.25 -37.28
CA ASN A 7 41.09 -28.83 -36.39
C ASN A 7 40.42 -29.47 -35.16
N SER A 8 40.71 -30.76 -34.98
CA SER A 8 40.78 -31.53 -33.72
C SER A 8 39.67 -31.31 -32.67
N SER A 9 38.79 -32.30 -32.50
CA SER A 9 37.77 -32.32 -31.43
C SER A 9 38.33 -32.40 -30.00
N ALA A 10 39.65 -32.40 -29.81
CA ALA A 10 40.28 -32.50 -28.50
C ALA A 10 40.49 -31.12 -27.83
N ASP A 11 40.66 -30.04 -28.60
CA ASP A 11 40.95 -28.70 -28.05
C ASP A 11 39.69 -27.90 -27.68
N LEU A 12 38.52 -28.28 -28.22
CA LEU A 12 37.20 -27.73 -27.86
C LEU A 12 36.74 -28.10 -26.42
N GLN A 13 37.43 -29.05 -25.76
CA GLN A 13 37.11 -29.49 -24.39
C GLN A 13 37.97 -28.83 -23.29
N LEU A 14 38.88 -27.92 -23.66
CA LEU A 14 39.84 -27.34 -22.71
C LEU A 14 39.28 -26.17 -21.89
N LEU A 15 38.20 -25.52 -22.33
CA LEU A 15 37.50 -24.50 -21.55
C LEU A 15 36.14 -25.06 -21.16
N ASP A 16 35.87 -25.22 -19.86
CA ASP A 16 34.52 -25.53 -19.36
C ASP A 16 33.75 -24.24 -19.08
N LEU A 17 32.46 -24.25 -19.41
CA LEU A 17 31.57 -23.08 -19.28
C LEU A 17 30.31 -23.55 -18.58
N GLN A 18 30.09 -23.04 -17.37
CA GLN A 18 28.90 -23.33 -16.59
C GLN A 18 28.18 -22.02 -16.28
N LEU A 19 26.86 -22.02 -16.50
CA LEU A 19 25.98 -20.92 -16.12
C LEU A 19 25.19 -21.39 -14.89
N THR A 20 25.20 -20.56 -13.86
CA THR A 20 24.47 -20.82 -12.61
C THR A 20 23.71 -19.55 -12.19
N PRO A 21 22.37 -19.55 -12.21
CA PRO A 21 21.60 -18.44 -11.68
C PRO A 21 21.73 -18.40 -10.15
N MET A 22 21.93 -17.21 -9.58
CA MET A 22 22.01 -17.05 -8.11
C MET A 22 20.62 -17.03 -7.46
N LYS A 23 19.58 -16.67 -8.21
CA LYS A 23 18.17 -16.85 -7.82
C LYS A 23 17.61 -18.05 -8.58
N ILE A 24 17.35 -19.14 -7.86
CA ILE A 24 16.66 -20.31 -8.41
C ILE A 24 15.18 -19.99 -8.45
N ALA A 25 14.53 -20.23 -9.59
CA ALA A 25 13.09 -20.11 -9.71
C ALA A 25 12.40 -21.09 -8.74
N GLU A 26 11.52 -20.57 -7.89
CA GLU A 26 10.69 -21.38 -6.98
C GLU A 26 9.67 -22.24 -7.75
N THR A 27 9.37 -21.88 -9.01
CA THR A 27 8.39 -22.54 -9.86
C THR A 27 9.03 -23.18 -11.10
N ALA A 28 8.33 -24.12 -11.72
CA ALA A 28 8.69 -24.60 -13.06
C ALA A 28 8.33 -23.51 -14.07
N LEU A 29 9.34 -22.87 -14.66
CA LEU A 29 9.16 -21.83 -15.66
C LEU A 29 8.75 -22.46 -16.98
N GLU A 30 7.65 -21.97 -17.54
CA GLU A 30 7.20 -22.36 -18.86
C GLU A 30 7.32 -21.17 -19.81
N PRO A 31 7.92 -21.34 -21.00
CA PRO A 31 7.90 -20.31 -22.02
C PRO A 31 6.47 -20.09 -22.52
N ILE A 32 6.11 -18.84 -22.73
CA ILE A 32 4.85 -18.40 -23.31
C ILE A 32 4.89 -18.79 -24.80
N THR A 33 4.39 -19.98 -25.11
CA THR A 33 4.26 -20.45 -26.48
C THR A 33 3.09 -19.73 -27.16
N ASN A 34 3.34 -19.21 -28.37
CA ASN A 34 2.33 -18.57 -29.19
C ASN A 34 1.14 -19.51 -29.43
N SER A 35 -0.06 -18.93 -29.42
CA SER A 35 -1.40 -19.54 -29.44
C SER A 35 -1.73 -20.44 -30.64
N SER A 36 -0.79 -20.80 -31.50
CA SER A 36 -1.00 -21.72 -32.63
C SER A 36 -0.95 -23.20 -32.25
N GLN A 37 -0.59 -23.55 -31.01
CA GLN A 37 -0.58 -24.93 -30.48
C GLN A 37 -1.59 -25.18 -29.34
N ILE A 38 -2.60 -24.32 -29.18
CA ILE A 38 -3.66 -24.49 -28.15
C ILE A 38 -4.48 -25.80 -28.34
N GLY A 39 -4.32 -26.48 -29.49
CA GLY A 39 -4.95 -27.77 -29.76
C GLY A 39 -4.25 -29.00 -29.17
N GLN A 40 -3.06 -28.87 -28.57
CA GLN A 40 -2.41 -29.99 -27.88
C GLN A 40 -2.51 -29.77 -26.37
N SER A 41 -3.47 -30.49 -25.79
CA SER A 41 -3.63 -30.80 -24.37
C SER A 41 -2.69 -30.06 -23.42
N PHE A 42 -3.25 -29.20 -22.57
CA PHE A 42 -2.66 -28.85 -21.27
C PHE A 42 -2.50 -30.16 -20.47
N SER A 43 -1.41 -30.87 -20.72
CA SER A 43 -1.11 -32.13 -20.07
C SER A 43 -0.26 -31.81 -18.86
N MET A 44 -0.84 -31.93 -17.67
CA MET A 44 -0.13 -31.82 -16.41
C MET A 44 1.10 -32.75 -16.39
N THR A 45 1.05 -33.87 -17.12
CA THR A 45 2.13 -34.84 -17.29
C THR A 45 3.30 -34.29 -18.14
N ALA A 46 3.04 -33.42 -19.12
CA ALA A 46 4.08 -32.78 -19.93
C ALA A 46 4.82 -31.71 -19.12
N ALA A 47 4.09 -30.90 -18.34
CA ALA A 47 4.66 -29.95 -17.38
C ALA A 47 5.55 -30.67 -16.34
N LEU A 48 5.07 -31.79 -15.79
CA LEU A 48 5.83 -32.64 -14.86
C LEU A 48 7.05 -33.31 -15.52
N SER A 49 7.00 -33.67 -16.80
CA SER A 49 8.18 -34.23 -17.50
C SER A 49 9.25 -33.18 -17.84
N ASN A 50 8.87 -31.91 -18.02
CA ASN A 50 9.81 -30.81 -18.22
C ASN A 50 10.54 -30.40 -16.92
N LEU A 51 10.03 -30.77 -15.74
CA LEU A 51 10.73 -30.59 -14.47
C LEU A 51 12.04 -31.40 -14.39
N GLU A 52 12.14 -32.54 -15.09
CA GLU A 52 13.28 -33.45 -15.02
C GLU A 52 14.45 -33.05 -15.92
N ASN A 53 14.25 -32.13 -16.89
CA ASN A 53 15.28 -31.63 -17.80
C ASN A 53 15.62 -30.14 -17.54
N LYS A 54 15.62 -29.71 -16.27
CA LYS A 54 15.99 -28.35 -15.87
C LYS A 54 17.47 -28.08 -16.16
N THR A 55 17.77 -27.55 -17.33
CA THR A 55 19.08 -26.97 -17.63
C THR A 55 19.28 -25.72 -16.79
N SER A 56 20.43 -25.60 -16.12
CA SER A 56 20.84 -24.53 -15.19
C SER A 56 20.96 -23.12 -15.80
N LYS A 57 20.25 -22.81 -16.88
CA LYS A 57 20.48 -21.64 -17.75
C LYS A 57 19.31 -20.65 -17.78
N ASP A 58 18.32 -20.84 -16.92
CA ASP A 58 17.12 -20.00 -16.88
C ASP A 58 17.20 -19.03 -15.69
N LEU A 59 16.99 -17.74 -15.95
CA LEU A 59 16.99 -16.67 -14.95
C LEU A 59 15.61 -16.04 -14.83
N VAL A 60 15.05 -16.03 -13.62
CA VAL A 60 13.81 -15.29 -13.32
C VAL A 60 14.16 -13.93 -12.78
N ILE A 61 13.46 -12.92 -13.27
CA ILE A 61 13.59 -11.55 -12.79
C ILE A 61 12.22 -11.03 -12.38
N TYR A 62 12.20 -10.42 -11.21
CA TYR A 62 11.08 -9.62 -10.73
C TYR A 62 11.44 -8.14 -10.94
N PRO A 63 10.54 -7.31 -11.52
CA PRO A 63 10.78 -5.87 -11.63
C PRO A 63 11.19 -5.25 -10.29
N GLY A 64 12.13 -4.30 -10.32
CA GLY A 64 12.67 -3.64 -9.12
C GLY A 64 13.78 -4.42 -8.41
N GLU A 65 13.86 -5.74 -8.56
CA GLU A 65 14.90 -6.56 -7.93
C GLU A 65 16.06 -6.88 -8.89
N ALA A 66 17.29 -6.74 -8.39
CA ALA A 66 18.48 -7.24 -9.10
C ALA A 66 18.52 -8.79 -9.04
N SER A 67 18.86 -9.40 -10.17
CA SER A 67 19.03 -10.86 -10.31
C SER A 67 20.34 -11.15 -11.02
N GLU A 68 21.16 -12.02 -10.43
CA GLU A 68 22.52 -12.30 -10.91
C GLU A 68 22.63 -13.71 -11.50
N MET A 69 23.31 -13.81 -12.64
CA MET A 69 23.75 -15.06 -13.24
C MET A 69 25.27 -15.13 -13.19
N LEU A 70 25.79 -16.19 -12.59
CA LEU A 70 27.22 -16.44 -12.46
C LEU A 70 27.66 -17.33 -13.63
N ILE A 71 28.73 -16.90 -14.29
CA ILE A 71 29.37 -17.57 -15.42
C ILE A 71 30.71 -18.10 -14.92
N GLN A 72 30.82 -19.41 -14.76
CA GLN A 72 32.06 -20.06 -14.37
C GLN A 72 32.82 -20.51 -15.62
N LEU A 73 34.05 -20.03 -15.74
CA LEU A 73 35.00 -20.41 -16.78
C LEU A 73 36.13 -21.20 -16.12
N GLU A 74 36.29 -22.47 -16.50
CA GLU A 74 37.38 -23.32 -15.99
C GLU A 74 38.35 -23.64 -17.12
N ASN A 75 39.61 -23.28 -16.92
CA ASN A 75 40.68 -23.65 -17.83
C ASN A 75 41.21 -25.05 -17.49
N ARG A 76 40.84 -26.06 -18.28
CA ARG A 76 41.34 -27.43 -18.14
C ARG A 76 42.69 -27.66 -18.84
N SER A 77 43.32 -26.62 -19.39
CA SER A 77 44.66 -26.70 -19.95
C SER A 77 45.71 -26.92 -18.85
N GLN A 78 46.69 -27.76 -19.13
CA GLN A 78 47.78 -28.09 -18.21
C GLN A 78 48.94 -27.09 -18.26
N GLN A 79 49.10 -26.36 -19.37
CA GLN A 79 50.30 -25.54 -19.62
C GLN A 79 50.01 -24.15 -20.21
N LYS A 80 48.80 -23.91 -20.73
CA LYS A 80 48.47 -22.68 -21.47
C LYS A 80 47.51 -21.78 -20.70
N TYR A 81 47.79 -20.48 -20.72
CA TYR A 81 46.88 -19.43 -20.28
C TYR A 81 45.78 -19.23 -21.32
N ILE A 82 44.56 -18.97 -20.88
CA ILE A 82 43.44 -18.61 -21.74
C ILE A 82 43.18 -17.12 -21.61
N TYR A 83 43.36 -16.38 -22.70
CA TYR A 83 42.85 -15.01 -22.82
C TYR A 83 41.53 -15.06 -23.55
N PHE A 84 40.52 -14.38 -23.02
CA PHE A 84 39.18 -14.44 -23.58
C PHE A 84 38.58 -13.04 -23.73
N GLU A 85 37.50 -12.92 -24.48
CA GLU A 85 36.67 -11.73 -24.60
C GLU A 85 35.22 -12.22 -24.64
N ILE A 86 34.35 -11.59 -23.84
CA ILE A 86 32.95 -11.97 -23.74
C ILE A 86 32.10 -10.94 -24.46
N GLN A 87 31.31 -11.43 -25.42
CA GLN A 87 30.31 -10.64 -26.11
C GLN A 87 28.93 -11.24 -25.84
N ILE A 88 27.99 -10.39 -25.42
CA ILE A 88 26.64 -10.80 -25.04
C ILE A 88 25.70 -10.28 -26.12
N GLU A 89 25.08 -11.20 -26.86
CA GLU A 89 24.03 -10.91 -27.84
C GLU A 89 22.68 -11.19 -27.18
N THR A 90 21.85 -10.16 -27.01
CA THR A 90 20.57 -10.27 -26.32
C THR A 90 19.45 -9.65 -27.12
N ASN A 91 18.22 -10.13 -26.91
CA ASN A 91 17.02 -9.51 -27.45
C ASN A 91 16.39 -8.47 -26.50
N PHE A 92 16.99 -8.24 -25.33
CA PHE A 92 16.53 -7.28 -24.35
C PHE A 92 17.42 -6.02 -24.32
N PRO A 93 16.92 -4.88 -23.83
CA PRO A 93 17.66 -3.63 -23.86
C PRO A 93 19.00 -3.68 -23.11
N ASN A 94 20.04 -3.08 -23.69
CA ASN A 94 21.39 -3.04 -23.12
C ASN A 94 21.48 -2.39 -21.73
N HIS A 95 20.50 -1.59 -21.33
CA HIS A 95 20.48 -0.93 -20.01
C HIS A 95 19.91 -1.82 -18.89
N TRP A 96 19.37 -3.01 -19.20
CA TRP A 96 18.83 -3.93 -18.21
C TRP A 96 19.89 -4.79 -17.54
N TYR A 97 21.11 -4.83 -18.07
CA TYR A 97 22.15 -5.68 -17.52
C TYR A 97 23.48 -4.96 -17.40
N VAL A 98 24.23 -5.35 -16.38
CA VAL A 98 25.61 -4.96 -16.16
C VAL A 98 26.43 -6.23 -16.07
N PHE A 99 27.40 -6.36 -16.95
CA PHE A 99 28.36 -7.45 -16.93
C PHE A 99 29.60 -7.05 -16.13
N ARG A 100 30.01 -7.90 -15.19
CA ARG A 100 31.18 -7.68 -14.33
C ARG A 100 32.14 -8.85 -14.46
N ILE A 101 33.40 -8.52 -14.73
CA ILE A 101 34.48 -9.50 -14.77
C ILE A 101 35.74 -8.90 -14.15
N GLU A 102 36.43 -9.70 -13.33
CA GLU A 102 37.62 -9.24 -12.61
C GLU A 102 38.86 -9.29 -13.49
N ASN A 103 39.06 -10.39 -14.22
CA ASN A 103 40.24 -10.63 -15.05
C ASN A 103 39.85 -11.25 -16.39
N ASN A 104 40.59 -10.88 -17.43
CA ASN A 104 40.37 -11.35 -18.80
C ASN A 104 41.38 -12.45 -19.22
N GLN A 105 42.02 -13.09 -18.23
CA GLN A 105 43.02 -14.14 -18.38
C GLN A 105 42.78 -15.22 -17.33
N ILE A 106 42.81 -16.49 -17.73
CA ILE A 106 42.66 -17.66 -16.84
C ILE A 106 43.97 -18.43 -16.83
N ALA A 107 44.59 -18.64 -15.66
CA ALA A 107 45.79 -19.47 -15.57
C ALA A 107 45.47 -20.96 -15.81
N PRO A 108 46.48 -21.80 -16.11
CA PRO A 108 46.28 -23.24 -16.27
C PRO A 108 45.65 -23.84 -15.01
N GLN A 109 44.60 -24.66 -15.16
CA GLN A 109 43.84 -25.29 -14.07
C GLN A 109 43.13 -24.32 -13.10
N GLU A 110 42.99 -23.05 -13.47
CA GLU A 110 42.30 -22.04 -12.67
C GLU A 110 40.84 -21.84 -13.12
N LYS A 111 40.03 -21.32 -12.20
CA LYS A 111 38.63 -20.96 -12.42
C LYS A 111 38.44 -19.46 -12.27
N ILE A 112 37.67 -18.86 -13.17
CA ILE A 112 37.22 -17.48 -13.07
C ILE A 112 35.70 -17.44 -13.05
N GLU A 113 35.17 -16.55 -12.21
CA GLU A 113 33.76 -16.26 -12.10
C GLU A 113 33.48 -14.87 -12.69
N ALA A 114 32.49 -14.79 -13.57
CA ALA A 114 31.97 -13.52 -14.07
C ALA A 114 30.48 -13.40 -13.70
N GLY A 115 30.03 -12.19 -13.40
CA GLY A 115 28.66 -11.91 -12.99
C GLY A 115 27.90 -11.14 -14.05
N LEU A 116 26.75 -11.66 -14.47
CA LEU A 116 25.75 -10.93 -15.23
C LEU A 116 24.64 -10.48 -14.26
N CYS A 117 24.64 -9.21 -13.89
CA CYS A 117 23.60 -8.63 -13.03
C CYS A 117 22.53 -7.98 -13.90
N CYS A 118 21.30 -8.48 -13.82
CA CYS A 118 20.16 -7.92 -14.53
C CYS A 118 19.23 -7.20 -13.55
N GLN A 119 18.86 -5.96 -13.87
CA GLN A 119 17.92 -5.16 -13.10
C GLN A 119 16.94 -4.46 -14.04
N ILE A 120 15.66 -4.71 -13.82
CA ILE A 120 14.57 -4.18 -14.62
C ILE A 120 13.84 -3.13 -13.77
N PRO A 121 13.44 -1.96 -14.34
CA PRO A 121 12.70 -0.94 -13.61
C PRO A 121 11.43 -1.51 -12.96
N GLU A 122 11.08 -1.03 -11.77
CA GLU A 122 9.87 -1.44 -11.04
C GLU A 122 8.61 -1.17 -11.87
N ASP A 123 8.52 0.02 -12.46
CA ASP A 123 7.39 0.46 -13.28
C ASP A 123 7.28 -0.24 -14.66
N PHE A 124 7.98 -1.35 -14.90
CA PHE A 124 8.00 -2.01 -16.21
C PHE A 124 6.60 -2.35 -16.72
N PHE A 125 5.72 -2.84 -15.85
CA PHE A 125 4.36 -3.23 -16.20
C PHE A 125 3.40 -2.03 -16.35
N GLU A 126 3.68 -0.90 -15.71
CA GLU A 126 2.87 0.31 -15.83
C GLU A 126 3.34 1.24 -16.97
N SER A 127 4.62 1.16 -17.35
CA SER A 127 5.18 2.13 -18.28
C SER A 127 4.67 1.94 -19.71
N GLN A 128 4.18 3.02 -20.31
CA GLN A 128 3.65 3.02 -21.69
C GLN A 128 4.74 2.68 -22.74
N LYS A 129 6.03 2.80 -22.38
CA LYS A 129 7.17 2.47 -23.25
C LYS A 129 7.31 0.97 -23.50
N SER A 130 6.89 0.13 -22.54
CA SER A 130 6.89 -1.33 -22.68
C SER A 130 5.95 -1.84 -23.78
N PHE A 131 4.99 -1.01 -24.22
CA PHE A 131 3.99 -1.34 -25.24
C PHE A 131 4.37 -0.88 -26.67
N GLN A 132 5.58 -0.33 -26.87
CA GLN A 132 5.91 0.41 -28.08
C GLN A 132 6.14 -0.43 -29.35
N SER A 133 6.25 -1.76 -29.27
CA SER A 133 6.69 -2.56 -30.41
C SER A 133 5.78 -3.68 -30.87
N ASP A 134 4.71 -3.99 -30.15
CA ASP A 134 3.65 -4.90 -30.63
C ASP A 134 2.47 -4.88 -29.64
N ARG A 135 1.30 -5.38 -30.06
CA ARG A 135 0.07 -5.46 -29.22
C ARG A 135 0.21 -6.33 -27.95
N TYR A 136 1.37 -6.93 -27.70
CA TYR A 136 1.66 -7.83 -26.60
C TYR A 136 2.99 -7.46 -25.93
N ILE A 137 3.02 -7.50 -24.60
CA ILE A 137 4.25 -7.35 -23.82
C ILE A 137 5.03 -8.66 -23.94
N ASN A 138 6.30 -8.59 -24.31
CA ASN A 138 7.17 -9.76 -24.24
C ASN A 138 7.66 -9.95 -22.80
N LEU A 139 7.49 -11.16 -22.27
CA LEU A 139 7.93 -11.53 -20.91
C LEU A 139 9.07 -12.55 -20.94
N ASP A 140 9.36 -13.09 -22.13
CA ASP A 140 10.35 -14.14 -22.32
C ASP A 140 11.44 -13.63 -23.26
N TYR A 141 12.62 -13.47 -22.68
CA TYR A 141 13.78 -12.94 -23.34
C TYR A 141 14.84 -14.02 -23.49
N PHE A 142 15.70 -13.86 -24.49
CA PHE A 142 16.74 -14.80 -24.85
C PHE A 142 18.05 -14.06 -25.03
N GLY A 143 19.11 -14.63 -24.47
CA GLY A 143 20.47 -14.14 -24.63
C GLY A 143 21.43 -15.26 -25.00
N ARG A 144 22.45 -14.91 -25.77
CA ARG A 144 23.57 -15.76 -26.11
C ARG A 144 24.87 -15.08 -25.71
N ILE A 145 25.66 -15.81 -24.94
CA ILE A 145 26.98 -15.37 -24.48
C ILE A 145 28.00 -16.03 -25.39
N HIS A 146 28.75 -15.23 -26.13
CA HIS A 146 29.87 -15.67 -26.97
C HIS A 146 31.17 -15.36 -26.25
N ILE A 147 31.94 -16.40 -25.95
CA ILE A 147 33.29 -16.29 -25.40
C ILE A 147 34.26 -16.59 -26.52
N ARG A 148 34.98 -15.56 -26.96
CA ARG A 148 36.10 -15.71 -27.89
C ARG A 148 37.36 -15.88 -27.07
N TYR A 149 38.15 -16.92 -27.31
CA TYR A 149 39.34 -17.18 -26.51
C TYR A 149 40.51 -17.69 -27.33
N THR A 150 41.71 -17.48 -26.79
CA THR A 150 42.99 -17.89 -27.38
C THR A 150 43.88 -18.50 -26.30
N PHE A 151 44.73 -19.45 -26.70
CA PHE A 151 45.70 -20.09 -25.81
C PHE A 151 47.08 -19.45 -25.99
N GLN A 152 47.77 -19.16 -24.89
CA GLN A 152 49.14 -18.64 -24.91
C GLN A 152 50.02 -19.27 -23.83
N ASP A 153 51.33 -19.31 -24.08
CA ASP A 153 52.31 -19.96 -23.21
C ASP A 153 52.97 -19.01 -22.17
N HIS A 154 52.72 -17.69 -22.25
CA HIS A 154 53.31 -16.68 -21.37
C HIS A 154 52.27 -15.73 -20.72
N PRO A 155 52.44 -15.34 -19.44
CA PRO A 155 51.59 -14.36 -18.79
C PRO A 155 52.01 -12.92 -19.16
N GLY A 156 51.05 -12.10 -19.57
CA GLY A 156 51.20 -10.66 -19.73
C GLY A 156 51.51 -10.16 -21.13
N LEU A 157 50.47 -9.84 -21.91
CA LEU A 157 50.49 -8.82 -22.95
C LEU A 157 49.26 -7.93 -22.77
N THR A 158 49.48 -6.62 -22.66
CA THR A 158 48.44 -5.59 -22.54
C THR A 158 47.53 -5.56 -23.77
N ALA A 159 46.32 -5.00 -23.59
CA ALA A 159 45.26 -4.88 -24.60
C ALA A 159 45.69 -4.19 -25.93
N GLU A 160 46.88 -3.60 -26.01
CA GLU A 160 47.39 -2.87 -27.16
C GLU A 160 47.95 -3.78 -28.29
N ASN A 161 48.11 -5.09 -28.06
CA ASN A 161 48.57 -6.05 -29.08
C ASN A 161 47.43 -6.90 -29.71
N LEU A 162 46.16 -6.51 -29.53
CA LEU A 162 44.99 -7.21 -30.07
C LEU A 162 44.85 -7.17 -31.61
N THR A 163 45.68 -6.39 -32.32
CA THR A 163 45.69 -6.35 -33.79
C THR A 163 46.49 -7.47 -34.44
N ASN A 164 47.31 -8.22 -33.68
CA ASN A 164 48.03 -9.40 -34.15
C ASN A 164 47.65 -10.63 -33.31
N LEU A 165 46.37 -11.03 -33.40
CA LEU A 165 45.90 -12.33 -32.91
C LEU A 165 46.73 -13.47 -33.56
N PRO A 166 47.33 -14.40 -32.80
CA PRO A 166 47.82 -15.65 -33.37
C PRO A 166 46.65 -16.50 -33.91
N ALA A 167 46.98 -17.39 -34.85
CA ALA A 167 46.10 -17.95 -35.89
C ALA A 167 44.96 -18.90 -35.46
N GLU A 168 44.64 -19.02 -34.17
CA GLU A 168 43.59 -19.93 -33.69
C GLU A 168 42.68 -19.23 -32.67
N LEU A 169 41.59 -18.63 -33.16
CA LEU A 169 40.52 -18.07 -32.35
C LEU A 169 39.44 -19.11 -32.12
N TYR A 170 39.22 -19.47 -30.87
CA TYR A 170 38.17 -20.40 -30.48
C TYR A 170 36.95 -19.63 -29.99
N VAL A 171 35.74 -20.12 -30.31
CA VAL A 171 34.47 -19.51 -29.89
C VAL A 171 33.66 -20.57 -29.15
N LYS A 172 33.28 -20.25 -27.91
CA LYS A 172 32.33 -21.05 -27.14
C LYS A 172 31.10 -20.20 -26.85
N SER A 173 29.93 -20.70 -27.20
CA SER A 173 28.66 -20.02 -26.95
C SER A 173 27.84 -20.75 -25.89
N ALA A 174 27.13 -20.00 -25.06
CA ALA A 174 26.07 -20.51 -24.21
C ALA A 174 24.82 -19.66 -24.33
N ASP A 175 23.70 -20.37 -24.43
CA ASP A 175 22.36 -19.80 -24.54
C ASP A 175 21.72 -19.76 -23.15
N PHE A 176 21.02 -18.67 -22.84
CA PHE A 176 20.28 -18.51 -21.61
C PHE A 176 18.91 -17.85 -21.84
N HIS A 177 17.95 -18.19 -21.00
CA HIS A 177 16.61 -17.60 -21.03
C HIS A 177 16.40 -16.68 -19.83
N LEU A 178 15.74 -15.56 -20.07
CA LEU A 178 15.38 -14.58 -19.06
C LEU A 178 13.85 -14.47 -19.03
N TYR A 179 13.27 -14.85 -17.90
CA TYR A 179 11.84 -14.84 -17.66
C TYR A 179 11.48 -13.69 -16.74
N LEU A 180 10.77 -12.70 -17.27
CA LEU A 180 10.21 -11.64 -16.46
C LEU A 180 8.88 -12.11 -15.88
N ARG A 181 8.77 -12.13 -14.55
CA ARG A 181 7.55 -12.56 -13.86
C ARG A 181 7.15 -11.51 -12.82
N PRO A 182 5.86 -11.19 -12.69
CA PRO A 182 5.39 -10.35 -11.60
C PRO A 182 5.35 -11.17 -10.30
N ARG A 183 5.51 -10.47 -9.17
CA ARG A 183 5.30 -11.07 -7.85
C ARG A 183 3.80 -11.05 -7.53
N SER A 184 3.29 -12.15 -7.00
CA SER A 184 1.91 -12.25 -6.52
C SER A 184 1.92 -12.74 -5.08
N LEU A 185 1.30 -12.00 -4.17
CA LEU A 185 1.10 -12.42 -2.79
C LEU A 185 0.05 -13.52 -2.70
N TYR A 186 -0.89 -13.56 -3.66
CA TYR A 186 -2.04 -14.46 -3.61
C TYR A 186 -1.66 -15.94 -3.77
N LEU A 187 -0.49 -16.23 -4.36
CA LEU A 187 0.09 -17.58 -4.39
C LEU A 187 0.28 -18.18 -3.00
N ASN A 188 0.59 -17.35 -1.99
CA ASN A 188 0.77 -17.81 -0.62
C ASN A 188 -0.51 -18.35 0.01
N PHE A 189 -1.69 -18.00 -0.53
CA PHE A 189 -2.97 -18.53 -0.05
C PHE A 189 -3.39 -19.83 -0.74
N LEU A 190 -2.67 -20.27 -1.78
CA LEU A 190 -2.96 -21.51 -2.48
C LEU A 190 -2.19 -22.71 -1.91
N PRO A 191 -2.72 -23.95 -2.05
CA PRO A 191 -1.98 -25.17 -1.79
C PRO A 191 -0.71 -25.30 -2.65
N ASP A 192 0.30 -26.00 -2.14
CA ASP A 192 1.63 -26.10 -2.77
C ASP A 192 1.60 -26.61 -4.22
N LEU A 193 0.71 -27.56 -4.54
CA LEU A 193 0.53 -28.09 -5.89
C LEU A 193 0.27 -26.99 -6.94
N TYR A 194 -0.42 -25.92 -6.56
CA TYR A 194 -0.72 -24.81 -7.47
C TYR A 194 0.38 -23.74 -7.49
N ARG A 195 1.24 -23.70 -6.46
CA ARG A 195 2.36 -22.75 -6.39
C ARG A 195 3.46 -23.10 -7.37
N GLU A 196 3.65 -24.38 -7.65
CA GLU A 196 4.71 -24.87 -8.54
C GLU A 196 4.51 -24.49 -10.03
N VAL A 197 3.32 -24.01 -10.40
CA VAL A 197 2.93 -23.66 -11.78
C VAL A 197 3.08 -22.16 -12.04
N ASP A 198 4.02 -21.79 -12.92
CA ASP A 198 4.29 -20.39 -13.31
C ASP A 198 3.05 -19.64 -13.81
N PHE A 199 2.22 -20.30 -14.63
CA PHE A 199 1.00 -19.71 -15.18
C PHE A 199 0.02 -19.22 -14.09
N ILE A 200 -0.11 -19.96 -12.98
CA ILE A 200 -1.03 -19.61 -11.91
C ILE A 200 -0.61 -18.30 -11.25
N GLY A 201 0.69 -18.11 -10.99
CA GLY A 201 1.22 -16.85 -10.45
C GLY A 201 0.90 -15.65 -11.33
N ARG A 202 1.12 -15.79 -12.63
CA ARG A 202 0.79 -14.73 -13.61
C ARG A 202 -0.70 -14.44 -13.68
N LEU A 203 -1.54 -15.49 -13.67
CA LEU A 203 -2.99 -15.35 -13.71
C LEU A 203 -3.53 -14.66 -12.45
N LEU A 204 -3.07 -15.09 -11.27
CA LEU A 204 -3.49 -14.51 -10.00
C LEU A 204 -3.08 -13.05 -9.88
N ASN A 205 -1.89 -12.69 -10.37
CA ASN A 205 -1.46 -11.30 -10.33
C ASN A 205 -2.45 -10.37 -11.05
N ILE A 206 -3.11 -10.81 -12.13
CA ILE A 206 -4.14 -9.99 -12.80
C ILE A 206 -5.30 -9.69 -11.84
N PHE A 207 -5.74 -10.69 -11.10
CA PHE A 207 -6.81 -10.52 -10.10
C PHE A 207 -6.33 -9.67 -8.93
N GLU A 208 -5.15 -9.94 -8.41
CA GLU A 208 -4.52 -9.16 -7.33
C GLU A 208 -4.49 -7.67 -7.69
N GLN A 209 -3.94 -7.30 -8.85
CA GLN A 209 -3.91 -5.91 -9.31
C GLN A 209 -5.32 -5.32 -9.55
N THR A 210 -6.30 -6.14 -9.94
CA THR A 210 -7.69 -5.67 -10.13
C THR A 210 -8.41 -5.44 -8.80
N PHE A 211 -8.11 -6.24 -7.78
CA PHE A 211 -8.75 -6.18 -6.47
C PHE A 211 -8.06 -5.21 -5.51
N GLU A 212 -6.76 -4.93 -5.69
CA GLU A 212 -5.98 -4.06 -4.81
C GLU A 212 -6.66 -2.72 -4.50
N PRO A 213 -7.22 -1.98 -5.47
CA PRO A 213 -7.89 -0.71 -5.17
C PRO A 213 -9.11 -0.86 -4.25
N VAL A 214 -9.77 -2.03 -4.25
CA VAL A 214 -10.90 -2.32 -3.35
C VAL A 214 -10.38 -2.63 -1.95
N VAL A 215 -9.27 -3.37 -1.84
CA VAL A 215 -8.61 -3.65 -0.56
C VAL A 215 -8.13 -2.34 0.07
N ASP A 216 -7.45 -1.48 -0.70
CA ASP A 216 -7.04 -0.14 -0.26
C ASP A 216 -8.23 0.70 0.23
N ALA A 217 -9.35 0.65 -0.50
CA ALA A 217 -10.56 1.36 -0.11
C ALA A 217 -11.17 0.83 1.20
N LEU A 218 -11.08 -0.48 1.44
CA LEU A 218 -11.52 -1.10 2.69
C LEU A 218 -10.60 -0.74 3.86
N ASP A 219 -9.30 -0.66 3.63
CA ASP A 219 -8.33 -0.26 4.66
C ASP A 219 -8.58 1.18 5.13
N VAL A 220 -9.06 2.06 4.25
CA VAL A 220 -9.40 3.46 4.59
C VAL A 220 -10.88 3.62 5.00
N LEU A 221 -11.69 2.56 4.97
CA LEU A 221 -13.14 2.63 5.22
C LEU A 221 -13.48 3.28 6.57
N HIS A 222 -12.67 3.04 7.61
CA HIS A 222 -12.89 3.62 8.93
C HIS A 222 -12.93 5.16 8.90
N ALA A 223 -12.19 5.81 7.99
CA ALA A 223 -12.18 7.26 7.85
C ALA A 223 -13.49 7.81 7.28
N TYR A 224 -14.26 7.00 6.56
CA TYR A 224 -15.59 7.35 6.07
C TYR A 224 -16.70 7.18 7.12
N LEU A 225 -16.41 6.47 8.22
CA LEU A 225 -17.37 6.21 9.30
C LEU A 225 -17.26 7.21 10.46
N ASP A 226 -16.11 7.86 10.67
CA ASP A 226 -15.97 8.95 11.64
C ASP A 226 -16.50 10.27 11.04
N PRO A 227 -17.53 10.91 11.62
CA PRO A 227 -18.06 12.18 11.12
C PRO A 227 -17.01 13.28 10.97
N ARG A 228 -15.90 13.23 11.73
CA ARG A 228 -14.83 14.23 11.69
C ARG A 228 -13.97 14.13 10.42
N THR A 229 -13.77 12.92 9.90
CA THR A 229 -12.91 12.66 8.73
C THR A 229 -13.71 12.34 7.48
N ALA A 230 -14.95 11.90 7.62
CA ALA A 230 -15.80 11.51 6.51
C ALA A 230 -16.06 12.70 5.56
N PRO A 231 -16.17 12.48 4.24
CA PRO A 231 -16.48 13.55 3.29
C PRO A 231 -17.88 14.13 3.54
N GLU A 232 -18.11 15.39 3.14
CA GLU A 232 -19.37 16.10 3.40
C GLU A 232 -20.60 15.36 2.87
N ALA A 233 -20.49 14.77 1.68
CA ALA A 233 -21.55 13.98 1.05
C ALA A 233 -21.98 12.74 1.87
N MET A 234 -21.12 12.24 2.77
CA MET A 234 -21.40 11.09 3.63
C MET A 234 -22.09 11.49 4.94
N LEU A 235 -22.02 12.77 5.34
CA LEU A 235 -22.63 13.25 6.59
C LEU A 235 -24.14 13.01 6.67
N PRO A 236 -24.95 13.21 5.60
CA PRO A 236 -26.37 12.90 5.61
C PRO A 236 -26.68 11.45 5.96
N PHE A 237 -25.88 10.53 5.42
CA PHE A 237 -25.98 9.11 5.70
C PHE A 237 -25.62 8.82 7.16
N LEU A 238 -24.48 9.33 7.65
CA LEU A 238 -24.07 9.13 9.05
C LEU A 238 -25.09 9.69 10.04
N ALA A 239 -25.62 10.89 9.80
CA ALA A 239 -26.65 11.47 10.64
C ALA A 239 -27.92 10.63 10.65
N TYR A 240 -28.36 10.13 9.49
CA TYR A 240 -29.51 9.22 9.41
C TYR A 240 -29.29 7.96 10.24
N TRP A 241 -28.09 7.36 10.18
CA TRP A 241 -27.73 6.18 10.96
C TRP A 241 -27.81 6.41 12.47
N VAL A 242 -27.35 7.56 12.96
CA VAL A 242 -27.47 7.89 14.39
C VAL A 242 -28.84 8.50 14.75
N GLY A 243 -29.73 8.71 13.80
CA GLY A 243 -31.03 9.36 14.03
C GLY A 243 -30.94 10.89 14.27
N TRP A 244 -29.83 11.51 13.88
CA TRP A 244 -29.59 12.95 14.03
C TRP A 244 -30.26 13.75 12.92
N ARG A 245 -30.84 14.90 13.28
CA ARG A 245 -31.48 15.83 12.33
C ARG A 245 -30.54 16.98 12.00
N PHE A 246 -30.43 17.31 10.71
CA PHE A 246 -29.63 18.45 10.27
C PHE A 246 -30.25 19.75 10.79
N ILE A 247 -29.45 20.54 11.50
CA ILE A 247 -29.82 21.86 11.98
C ILE A 247 -29.39 22.84 10.87
N PRO A 248 -30.30 23.66 10.33
CA PRO A 248 -29.92 24.70 9.37
C PRO A 248 -29.11 25.80 10.08
N ASN A 249 -28.28 26.53 9.33
CA ASN A 249 -27.51 27.70 9.81
C ASN A 249 -26.37 27.41 10.81
N ILE A 250 -25.91 26.17 10.93
CA ILE A 250 -24.67 25.84 11.65
C ILE A 250 -23.51 25.57 10.69
N THR A 251 -22.28 25.82 11.14
CA THR A 251 -21.09 25.45 10.36
C THR A 251 -20.98 23.93 10.24
N LEU A 252 -20.42 23.48 9.13
CA LEU A 252 -20.27 22.05 8.86
C LEU A 252 -19.35 21.36 9.88
N GLU A 253 -18.33 22.04 10.41
CA GLU A 253 -17.50 21.49 11.50
C GLU A 253 -18.32 21.24 12.77
N ARG A 254 -19.19 22.18 13.12
CA ARG A 254 -20.09 22.03 14.27
C ARG A 254 -21.09 20.92 14.06
N GLN A 255 -21.59 20.79 12.83
CA GLN A 255 -22.47 19.69 12.45
C GLN A 255 -21.79 18.33 12.61
N ARG A 256 -20.55 18.19 12.13
CA ARG A 256 -19.74 16.97 12.33
C ARG A 256 -19.57 16.65 13.81
N TYR A 257 -19.25 17.65 14.61
CA TYR A 257 -19.05 17.49 16.05
C TYR A 257 -20.34 17.05 16.77
N LEU A 258 -21.49 17.63 16.40
CA LEU A 258 -22.79 17.24 16.95
C LEU A 258 -23.18 15.81 16.58
N ILE A 259 -22.97 15.40 15.33
CA ILE A 259 -23.20 14.00 14.90
C ILE A 259 -22.30 13.04 15.67
N HIS A 260 -21.02 13.40 15.86
CA HIS A 260 -20.07 12.60 16.65
C HIS A 260 -20.52 12.46 18.11
N GLN A 261 -21.09 13.51 18.71
CA GLN A 261 -21.58 13.50 20.09
C GLN A 261 -23.04 13.02 20.27
N ALA A 262 -23.73 12.66 19.17
CA ALA A 262 -25.15 12.34 19.19
C ALA A 262 -25.51 11.26 20.22
N MET A 263 -24.69 10.20 20.32
CA MET A 263 -24.93 9.11 21.28
C MET A 263 -24.83 9.56 22.74
N GLU A 264 -23.91 10.49 23.06
CA GLU A 264 -23.80 11.03 24.42
C GLU A 264 -24.99 11.93 24.77
N ILE A 265 -25.44 12.73 23.80
CA ILE A 265 -26.65 13.56 23.93
C ILE A 265 -27.85 12.67 24.25
N TYR A 266 -28.08 11.63 23.44
CA TYR A 266 -29.21 10.72 23.64
C TYR A 266 -29.15 9.95 24.96
N ARG A 267 -27.95 9.60 25.43
CA ARG A 267 -27.76 8.89 26.72
C ARG A 267 -28.26 9.71 27.91
N TRP A 268 -28.20 11.04 27.85
CA TRP A 268 -28.62 11.93 28.94
C TRP A 268 -29.90 12.72 28.64
N ARG A 269 -30.61 12.35 27.58
CA ARG A 269 -31.88 12.99 27.20
C ARG A 269 -32.87 13.01 28.36
N GLY A 270 -33.56 14.13 28.54
CA GLY A 270 -34.50 14.35 29.63
C GLY A 270 -33.87 14.67 30.99
N THR A 271 -32.55 14.82 31.08
CA THR A 271 -31.86 15.22 32.31
C THR A 271 -31.32 16.65 32.23
N LYS A 272 -31.18 17.33 33.39
CA LYS A 272 -30.49 18.64 33.47
C LYS A 272 -29.07 18.57 32.88
N LYS A 273 -28.36 17.47 33.12
CA LYS A 273 -27.00 17.25 32.60
C LYS A 273 -26.99 17.17 31.07
N GLY A 274 -27.89 16.39 30.47
CA GLY A 274 -27.98 16.24 29.01
C GLY A 274 -28.37 17.55 28.34
N LEU A 275 -29.37 18.25 28.89
CA LEU A 275 -29.80 19.55 28.35
C LEU A 275 -28.67 20.58 28.41
N ARG A 276 -27.97 20.69 29.55
CA ARG A 276 -26.80 21.58 29.69
C ARG A 276 -25.69 21.22 28.71
N PHE A 277 -25.41 19.92 28.55
CA PHE A 277 -24.39 19.43 27.62
C PHE A 277 -24.74 19.78 26.17
N PHE A 278 -25.97 19.54 25.72
CA PHE A 278 -26.37 19.88 24.36
C PHE A 278 -26.38 21.40 24.14
N LEU A 279 -26.87 22.19 25.10
CA LEU A 279 -26.80 23.65 25.02
C LEU A 279 -25.34 24.13 24.90
N HIS A 280 -24.41 23.58 25.67
CA HIS A 280 -22.97 23.86 25.53
C HIS A 280 -22.45 23.54 24.12
N LEU A 281 -22.76 22.36 23.58
CA LEU A 281 -22.31 21.97 22.24
C LEU A 281 -22.85 22.92 21.15
N TYR A 282 -24.10 23.37 21.30
CA TYR A 282 -24.78 24.22 20.33
C TYR A 282 -24.44 25.71 20.46
N THR A 283 -24.27 26.25 21.66
CA THR A 283 -23.95 27.69 21.85
C THR A 283 -22.45 27.91 21.86
N GLY A 284 -21.66 26.95 22.34
CA GLY A 284 -20.20 27.09 22.53
C GLY A 284 -19.86 27.76 23.86
N LEU A 285 -20.87 28.17 24.63
CA LEU A 285 -20.70 28.71 25.97
C LEU A 285 -20.15 27.64 26.90
N PRO A 286 -19.27 27.99 27.84
CA PRO A 286 -18.61 27.01 28.69
C PRO A 286 -19.58 26.22 29.58
N LEU A 287 -19.04 25.09 30.05
CA LEU A 287 -19.39 24.30 31.22
C LEU A 287 -20.33 24.90 32.26
N ASP A 288 -20.10 26.15 32.64
CA ASP A 288 -20.26 26.64 34.01
C ASP A 288 -21.66 27.18 34.32
N GLU A 289 -22.04 27.16 35.60
CA GLU A 289 -23.33 27.71 36.07
C GLU A 289 -23.45 29.22 35.87
N GLU A 290 -22.33 29.90 35.61
CA GLU A 290 -22.32 31.32 35.25
C GLU A 290 -22.93 31.55 33.87
N TYR A 291 -22.78 30.60 32.94
CA TYR A 291 -23.22 30.73 31.55
C TYR A 291 -24.46 29.89 31.23
N ILE A 292 -24.52 28.65 31.72
CA ILE A 292 -25.66 27.74 31.52
C ILE A 292 -26.18 27.28 32.87
N ASP A 293 -27.19 27.99 33.36
CA ASP A 293 -27.89 27.67 34.61
C ASP A 293 -29.26 27.08 34.30
N ILE A 294 -29.56 25.95 34.93
CA ILE A 294 -30.84 25.26 34.79
C ILE A 294 -31.36 25.03 36.21
N GLN A 295 -32.44 25.69 36.57
CA GLN A 295 -33.01 25.64 37.92
C GLN A 295 -34.35 24.92 37.89
N ASP A 296 -34.47 23.86 38.67
CA ASP A 296 -35.74 23.19 38.86
C ASP A 296 -36.52 23.88 39.99
N ILE A 297 -37.78 24.24 39.75
CA ILE A 297 -38.64 24.80 40.77
C ILE A 297 -39.28 23.65 41.56
N PHE A 298 -38.46 22.93 42.34
CA PHE A 298 -38.94 21.94 43.30
C PHE A 298 -39.25 22.62 44.63
N GLU A 299 -40.27 23.46 44.64
CA GLU A 299 -40.83 23.89 45.90
C GLU A 299 -41.85 22.85 46.36
N GLN A 300 -41.51 22.17 47.46
CA GLN A 300 -42.48 21.40 48.22
C GLN A 300 -43.64 22.36 48.49
N GLY A 301 -44.82 22.08 47.93
CA GLY A 301 -46.02 22.88 48.19
C GLY A 301 -46.26 22.99 49.70
N PHE A 302 -47.26 23.77 50.13
CA PHE A 302 -47.47 24.06 51.56
C PHE A 302 -47.56 22.79 52.43
N LYS A 303 -46.44 22.39 53.02
CA LYS A 303 -46.29 21.22 53.88
C LYS A 303 -45.74 21.74 55.19
N ILE A 304 -46.56 21.76 56.24
CA ILE A 304 -46.11 22.21 57.56
C ILE A 304 -45.18 21.14 58.12
N ASP A 305 -43.88 21.40 58.08
CA ASP A 305 -42.82 20.57 58.64
C ASP A 305 -41.79 21.48 59.34
N ASP A 306 -40.91 20.91 60.16
CA ASP A 306 -39.91 21.66 60.95
C ASP A 306 -38.95 22.49 60.07
N LYS A 307 -38.87 22.17 58.77
CA LYS A 307 -38.03 22.84 57.77
C LYS A 307 -38.74 23.96 57.01
N THR A 308 -40.06 24.06 57.07
CA THR A 308 -40.82 25.07 56.31
C THR A 308 -41.04 26.33 57.13
N LYS A 309 -40.41 27.44 56.72
CA LYS A 309 -40.59 28.75 57.35
C LYS A 309 -41.63 29.56 56.58
N LEU A 310 -42.67 30.00 57.30
CA LEU A 310 -43.75 30.84 56.75
C LEU A 310 -43.16 32.15 56.20
N GLY A 311 -43.42 32.46 54.93
CA GLY A 311 -42.95 33.66 54.25
C GLY A 311 -41.53 33.59 53.65
N ILE A 312 -40.82 32.47 53.79
CA ILE A 312 -39.48 32.27 53.20
C ILE A 312 -39.52 31.14 52.16
N ASN A 313 -39.99 29.95 52.57
CA ASN A 313 -40.01 28.75 51.72
C ASN A 313 -41.44 28.18 51.61
N SER A 314 -42.45 28.98 51.98
CA SER A 314 -43.86 28.57 51.98
C SER A 314 -44.60 29.37 50.91
N ILE A 315 -45.08 28.70 49.87
CA ILE A 315 -45.94 29.30 48.85
C ILE A 315 -47.38 28.83 49.04
N ILE A 316 -48.30 29.79 49.07
CA ILE A 316 -49.74 29.57 49.03
C ILE A 316 -50.17 29.84 47.58
N GLY A 317 -50.64 28.82 46.86
CA GLY A 317 -51.09 28.97 45.46
C GLY A 317 -50.58 27.91 44.47
N GLY A 318 -49.67 27.04 44.91
CA GLY A 318 -49.11 25.97 44.08
C GLY A 318 -47.99 26.48 43.15
N SER A 319 -46.87 25.79 43.15
CA SER A 319 -45.85 25.95 42.11
C SER A 319 -46.36 25.38 40.78
N LYS A 320 -45.71 25.72 39.66
CA LYS A 320 -45.90 24.97 38.40
C LYS A 320 -45.18 23.62 38.57
N PRO A 321 -45.89 22.48 38.73
CA PRO A 321 -45.22 21.20 38.85
C PRO A 321 -44.46 20.87 37.57
N TYR A 322 -43.31 20.21 37.69
CA TYR A 322 -42.46 19.85 36.56
C TYR A 322 -42.06 21.05 35.68
N HIS A 323 -41.74 22.18 36.32
CA HIS A 323 -41.29 23.40 35.66
C HIS A 323 -39.82 23.70 35.98
N PHE A 324 -39.03 24.03 34.96
CA PHE A 324 -37.64 24.43 35.11
C PHE A 324 -37.33 25.72 34.34
N ILE A 325 -36.39 26.51 34.84
CA ILE A 325 -35.93 27.74 34.22
C ILE A 325 -34.55 27.48 33.61
N VAL A 326 -34.39 27.75 32.32
CA VAL A 326 -33.10 27.76 31.63
C VAL A 326 -32.65 29.21 31.51
N ARG A 327 -31.52 29.55 32.13
CA ARG A 327 -30.85 30.83 31.95
C ARG A 327 -29.58 30.60 31.14
N LEU A 328 -29.56 31.20 29.95
CA LEU A 328 -28.37 31.28 29.12
C LEU A 328 -27.79 32.67 29.26
N ARG A 329 -26.51 32.75 29.60
CA ARG A 329 -25.81 34.01 29.70
C ARG A 329 -24.64 34.01 28.73
N HIS A 330 -24.59 34.99 27.83
CA HIS A 330 -23.58 35.05 26.77
C HIS A 330 -22.85 36.40 26.74
N PRO A 331 -21.58 36.44 26.29
CA PRO A 331 -20.90 37.71 25.99
C PRO A 331 -21.54 38.40 24.78
N GLU A 332 -21.46 39.74 24.69
CA GLU A 332 -22.05 40.52 23.57
C GLU A 332 -21.60 40.07 22.16
N THR A 333 -20.49 39.37 22.07
CA THR A 333 -19.90 38.91 20.81
C THR A 333 -20.64 37.72 20.18
N ASP A 334 -21.35 36.91 20.98
CA ASP A 334 -22.05 35.71 20.49
C ASP A 334 -23.53 36.00 20.21
N GLN A 335 -23.93 35.91 18.94
CA GLN A 335 -25.35 35.91 18.59
C GLN A 335 -25.93 34.49 18.74
N ILE A 336 -26.74 34.30 19.77
CA ILE A 336 -27.45 33.04 19.99
C ILE A 336 -28.84 33.10 19.34
N ASP A 337 -29.11 32.15 18.43
CA ASP A 337 -30.46 31.98 17.86
C ASP A 337 -31.40 31.37 18.91
N GLU A 338 -32.27 32.20 19.47
CA GLU A 338 -33.28 31.80 20.46
C GLU A 338 -34.23 30.72 19.91
N GLN A 339 -34.61 30.78 18.63
CA GLN A 339 -35.57 29.84 18.06
C GLN A 339 -35.00 28.43 18.04
N LEU A 340 -33.72 28.30 17.66
CA LEU A 340 -33.01 27.03 17.65
C LEU A 340 -32.78 26.49 19.07
N VAL A 341 -32.44 27.35 20.03
CA VAL A 341 -32.34 26.96 21.45
C VAL A 341 -33.68 26.41 21.96
N ARG A 342 -34.80 27.08 21.64
CA ARG A 342 -36.14 26.58 22.01
C ARG A 342 -36.44 25.24 21.37
N GLN A 343 -36.09 25.05 20.09
CA GLN A 343 -36.25 23.75 19.42
C GLN A 343 -35.43 22.65 20.08
N ILE A 344 -34.19 22.94 20.51
CA ILE A 344 -33.34 22.00 21.24
C ILE A 344 -33.98 21.61 22.58
N ILE A 345 -34.41 22.60 23.37
CA ILE A 345 -35.07 22.36 24.66
C ILE A 345 -36.34 21.52 24.48
N GLU A 346 -37.16 21.82 23.46
CA GLU A 346 -38.37 21.04 23.15
C GLU A 346 -38.06 19.60 22.75
N GLN A 347 -36.96 19.35 22.04
CA GLN A 347 -36.56 17.99 21.67
C GLN A 347 -36.03 17.19 22.88
N GLU A 348 -35.30 17.84 23.78
CA GLU A 348 -34.65 17.16 24.91
C GLU A 348 -35.51 17.08 26.16
N LYS A 349 -36.48 17.98 26.35
CA LYS A 349 -37.31 17.99 27.56
C LYS A 349 -38.25 16.77 27.59
N PRO A 350 -38.51 16.20 28.77
CA PRO A 350 -39.59 15.24 28.92
C PRO A 350 -40.94 15.89 28.56
N ALA A 351 -41.85 15.13 27.94
CA ALA A 351 -43.12 15.65 27.44
C ALA A 351 -43.99 16.34 28.52
N PHE A 352 -43.88 15.89 29.77
CA PHE A 352 -44.64 16.43 30.91
C PHE A 352 -44.04 17.70 31.53
N CYS A 353 -42.79 18.06 31.20
CA CYS A 353 -42.14 19.23 31.77
C CYS A 353 -42.49 20.50 30.99
N THR A 354 -42.60 21.62 31.70
CA THR A 354 -42.69 22.97 31.12
C THR A 354 -41.41 23.73 31.40
N TYR A 355 -41.08 24.73 30.58
CA TYR A 355 -39.85 25.51 30.76
C TYR A 355 -40.08 27.00 30.54
N GLU A 356 -39.18 27.79 31.12
CA GLU A 356 -38.99 29.21 30.84
C GLU A 356 -37.53 29.41 30.39
N LEU A 357 -37.32 30.20 29.34
CA LEU A 357 -36.01 30.48 28.78
C LEU A 357 -35.72 31.97 28.90
N ASN A 358 -34.64 32.30 29.62
CA ASN A 358 -34.13 33.66 29.76
C ASN A 358 -32.73 33.71 29.15
N ILE A 359 -32.50 34.66 28.25
CA ILE A 359 -31.21 34.89 27.61
C ILE A 359 -30.72 36.26 28.07
N ASP A 360 -29.66 36.27 28.87
CA ASP A 360 -29.07 37.48 29.45
C ASP A 360 -27.70 37.75 28.81
N ILE A 361 -27.38 39.02 28.60
CA ILE A 361 -26.05 39.44 28.14
C ILE A 361 -25.18 39.68 29.37
N ILE A 362 -24.01 39.05 29.44
CA ILE A 362 -23.00 39.35 30.48
C ILE A 362 -22.00 40.34 29.92
N ASN A 363 -21.91 41.51 30.55
CA ASN A 363 -20.72 42.34 30.49
C ASN A 363 -19.70 41.76 31.46
N LEU A 364 -18.81 40.91 30.97
CA LEU A 364 -17.62 40.53 31.73
C LEU A 364 -16.75 41.79 31.83
N GLU A 365 -16.95 42.59 32.88
CA GLU A 365 -15.90 43.51 33.29
C GLU A 365 -14.63 42.68 33.53
N PRO A 366 -13.46 43.11 33.02
CA PRO A 366 -12.24 42.34 33.19
C PRO A 366 -11.98 42.20 34.68
N THR A 367 -12.18 40.99 35.19
CA THR A 367 -11.87 40.65 36.57
C THR A 367 -10.41 40.99 36.79
N ASN A 368 -10.18 42.01 37.62
CA ASN A 368 -8.86 42.55 37.93
C ASN A 368 -7.91 41.40 38.32
N LEU A 369 -6.90 41.18 37.48
CA LEU A 369 -5.66 40.50 37.86
C LEU A 369 -4.96 41.35 38.92
N ASN A 370 -5.26 41.08 40.19
CA ASN A 370 -4.51 41.43 41.39
C ASN A 370 -4.89 40.34 42.41
N THR A 371 -4.05 39.38 42.77
CA THR A 371 -2.63 39.40 43.16
C THR A 371 -2.06 37.99 43.11
#